data_AF-A0A9W8IPW8-F1
#
_entry.id   AF-A0A9W8IPW8-F1
#
_cell.length_a   1.000
_cell.length_b   1.000
_cell.length_c   1.000
_cell.angle_alpha   90.00
_cell.angle_beta   90.00
_cell.angle_gamma   90.00
#
_symmetry.space_group_name_H-M   'P 1'
#
loop_
_entity.id
_entity.type
_entity.pdbx_description
1 polymer ?
#
loop_
_entity_poly.entity_id
_entity_poly.type
_entity_poly.pdbx_seq_one_letter_code
_entity_poly.pdbx_strand_id
1 'polypeptide(L)'
;MAFRVSSILRQELKLRPAYELALRSSCLQLVLARWGLETAALMGLGGEQTANDDGRKVRAVEAITAAMYESGLDNHATKAEKDMLEKPYRSWEYNDYVYGDHWESFGVLQWILGRQHTIPAYYSNFDRARLFQSSGIMPADPSTVEKFVGPFMSSQHTAEAQQLQREVDIAEAWVWRARAQVLLGLREEIDSAKSSSSSSSSDQDSPLETTLRAKHIPHSLRKMAADMPNTIPLAAKRAHARGLVESLEGGDFAIAVEMKGDNDTITTSVPYANLDQQHLDAIRKIAESRFLAFAWSLEKASDWDIGKVGELVSINPISSVWTPNDS
;
A
#
# COMPACT_ATOMS: atom_id res chain seq x y z
N MET A 1 -27.25 2.44 -32.25
CA MET A 1 -27.42 1.31 -31.31
C MET A 1 -26.39 1.47 -30.21
N ALA A 2 -26.81 1.97 -29.04
CA ALA A 2 -25.92 2.17 -27.89
C ALA A 2 -25.69 0.82 -27.20
N PHE A 3 -24.42 0.48 -26.98
CA PHE A 3 -23.99 -0.75 -26.33
C PHE A 3 -24.43 -0.76 -24.85
N ARG A 4 -25.47 -1.53 -24.51
CA ARG A 4 -25.78 -1.94 -23.12
C ARG A 4 -24.79 -3.00 -22.62
N VAL A 5 -23.48 -2.74 -22.73
CA VAL A 5 -22.41 -3.70 -22.34
C VAL A 5 -21.65 -3.24 -21.10
N SER A 6 -21.85 -2.00 -20.63
CA SER A 6 -21.22 -1.46 -19.43
C SER A 6 -21.52 -2.26 -18.16
N SER A 7 -22.77 -2.70 -17.96
CA SER A 7 -23.13 -3.48 -16.77
C SER A 7 -22.58 -4.91 -16.76
N ILE A 8 -22.07 -5.40 -17.90
CA ILE A 8 -21.56 -6.78 -18.03
C ILE A 8 -20.09 -6.87 -17.62
N LEU A 9 -19.37 -5.74 -17.53
CA LEU A 9 -17.92 -5.72 -17.24
C LEU A 9 -17.57 -5.49 -15.76
N ARG A 10 -18.52 -5.06 -14.92
CA ARG A 10 -18.30 -4.95 -13.47
C ARG A 10 -18.62 -6.30 -12.83
N GLN A 11 -17.58 -7.09 -12.59
CA GLN A 11 -17.68 -8.31 -11.81
C GLN A 11 -18.15 -7.93 -10.40
N GLU A 12 -19.15 -8.63 -9.87
CA GLU A 12 -19.59 -8.45 -8.49
C GLU A 12 -18.40 -8.73 -7.56
N LEU A 13 -18.01 -7.71 -6.79
CA LEU A 13 -16.90 -7.80 -5.85
C LEU A 13 -17.28 -8.74 -4.71
N LYS A 14 -16.77 -9.97 -4.75
CA LYS A 14 -16.98 -10.94 -3.69
C LYS A 14 -15.91 -10.75 -2.61
N LEU A 15 -16.34 -10.27 -1.45
CA LEU A 15 -15.48 -10.20 -0.27
C LEU A 15 -15.28 -11.59 0.35
N ARG A 16 -14.08 -11.81 0.88
CA ARG A 16 -13.82 -12.87 1.86
C ARG A 16 -14.76 -12.74 3.06
N PRO A 17 -15.06 -13.84 3.76
CA PRO A 17 -15.85 -13.79 4.98
C PRO A 17 -15.28 -12.79 6.01
N ALA A 18 -16.15 -12.04 6.69
CA ALA A 18 -15.72 -11.01 7.64
C ALA A 18 -14.81 -11.55 8.75
N TYR A 19 -15.01 -12.79 9.20
CA TYR A 19 -14.13 -13.42 10.18
C TYR A 19 -12.71 -13.63 9.66
N GLU A 20 -12.51 -13.94 8.36
CA GLU A 20 -11.16 -14.07 7.78
C GLU A 20 -10.45 -12.73 7.73
N LEU A 21 -11.19 -11.67 7.37
CA LEU A 21 -10.68 -10.31 7.37
C LEU A 21 -10.29 -9.88 8.80
N ALA A 22 -11.11 -10.24 9.79
CA ALA A 22 -10.84 -9.97 11.20
C ALA A 22 -9.59 -10.69 11.70
N LEU A 23 -9.46 -12.01 11.43
CA LEU A 23 -8.28 -12.78 11.80
C LEU A 23 -7.00 -12.21 11.17
N ARG A 24 -7.03 -11.89 9.88
CA ARG A 24 -5.91 -11.26 9.18
C ARG A 24 -5.56 -9.90 9.78
N SER A 25 -6.56 -9.11 10.14
CA SER A 25 -6.37 -7.83 10.82
C SER A 25 -5.75 -7.99 12.21
N SER A 26 -6.16 -9.01 12.97
CA SER A 26 -5.56 -9.36 14.27
C SER A 26 -4.10 -9.77 14.15
N CYS A 27 -3.75 -10.59 13.14
CA CYS A 27 -2.35 -10.93 12.86
C CYS A 27 -1.50 -9.67 12.59
N LEU A 28 -2.00 -8.76 11.74
CA LEU A 28 -1.29 -7.49 11.48
C LEU A 28 -1.16 -6.62 12.73
N GLN A 29 -2.18 -6.56 13.58
CA GLN A 29 -2.13 -5.80 14.83
C GLN A 29 -0.99 -6.29 15.74
N LEU A 30 -0.81 -7.61 15.90
CA LEU A 30 0.29 -8.16 16.70
C LEU A 30 1.67 -7.83 16.10
N VAL A 31 1.80 -7.99 14.79
CA VAL A 31 3.01 -7.65 14.02
C VAL A 31 3.35 -6.17 14.14
N LEU A 32 2.38 -5.28 13.97
CA LEU A 32 2.56 -3.83 14.06
C LEU A 32 2.83 -3.38 15.50
N ALA A 33 2.27 -4.07 16.50
CA ALA A 33 2.58 -3.81 17.89
C ALA A 33 4.03 -4.17 18.22
N ARG A 34 4.51 -5.32 17.72
CA ARG A 34 5.90 -5.74 17.79
C ARG A 34 6.81 -4.73 17.08
N TRP A 35 6.44 -4.28 15.88
CA TRP A 35 7.16 -3.25 15.12
C TRP A 35 7.27 -1.94 15.88
N GLY A 36 6.21 -1.51 16.56
CA GLY A 36 6.22 -0.29 17.37
C GLY A 36 7.19 -0.37 18.55
N LEU A 37 7.26 -1.53 19.22
CA LEU A 37 8.21 -1.76 20.32
C LEU A 37 9.66 -1.76 19.83
N GLU A 38 9.95 -2.41 18.71
CA GLU A 38 11.31 -2.46 18.13
C GLU A 38 11.75 -1.10 17.62
N THR A 39 10.87 -0.37 16.93
CA THR A 39 11.16 0.99 16.45
C THR A 39 11.41 1.95 17.62
N ALA A 40 10.62 1.87 18.69
CA ALA A 40 10.84 2.67 19.89
C ALA A 40 12.15 2.30 20.60
N ALA A 41 12.55 1.02 20.57
CA ALA A 41 13.85 0.58 21.08
C ALA A 41 15.01 1.15 20.26
N LEU A 42 14.90 1.11 18.92
CA LEU A 42 15.89 1.64 17.99
C LEU A 42 16.06 3.16 18.16
N MET A 43 14.96 3.91 18.23
CA MET A 43 14.98 5.37 18.43
C MET A 43 15.45 5.76 19.84
N GLY A 44 15.17 4.92 20.84
CA GLY A 44 15.60 5.10 22.23
C GLY A 44 17.08 4.82 22.49
N LEU A 45 17.86 4.35 21.50
CA LEU A 45 19.31 4.14 21.62
C LEU A 45 20.12 5.43 21.81
N GLY A 46 19.50 6.62 21.70
CA GLY A 46 20.12 7.92 21.96
C GLY A 46 20.03 8.41 23.43
N GLY A 47 19.31 7.73 24.31
CA GLY A 47 19.14 8.11 25.73
C GLY A 47 19.65 7.01 26.68
N GLU A 48 20.03 7.39 27.91
CA GLU A 48 20.48 6.46 28.96
C GLU A 48 19.43 5.36 29.20
N GLN A 49 19.68 4.16 28.69
CA GLN A 49 18.84 2.99 28.94
C GLN A 49 18.98 2.57 30.40
N THR A 50 17.88 2.60 31.15
CA THR A 50 17.85 1.96 32.47
C THR A 50 17.62 0.46 32.29
N ALA A 51 18.35 -0.38 33.02
CA ALA A 51 18.24 -1.85 32.94
C ALA A 51 16.80 -2.38 33.23
N ASN A 52 15.96 -1.59 33.90
CA ASN A 52 14.57 -1.93 34.19
C ASN A 52 13.63 -1.79 32.97
N ASP A 53 13.94 -0.91 32.01
CA ASP A 53 13.12 -0.73 30.80
C ASP A 53 13.22 -1.92 29.86
N ASP A 54 14.38 -2.59 29.82
CA ASP A 54 14.60 -3.75 28.96
C ASP A 54 13.81 -4.97 29.44
N GLY A 55 13.76 -5.26 30.74
CA GLY A 55 13.01 -6.39 31.28
C GLY A 55 11.48 -6.27 31.12
N ARG A 56 10.93 -5.05 31.06
CA ARG A 56 9.50 -4.83 30.75
C ARG A 56 9.22 -5.04 29.26
N LYS A 57 10.09 -4.54 28.38
CA LYS A 57 9.93 -4.65 26.93
C LYS A 57 10.10 -6.10 26.45
N VAL A 58 11.08 -6.84 26.98
CA VAL A 58 11.25 -8.28 26.71
C VAL A 58 9.98 -9.06 27.06
N ARG A 59 9.40 -8.84 28.25
CA ARG A 59 8.13 -9.48 28.64
C ARG A 59 6.97 -9.08 27.74
N ALA A 60 6.92 -7.84 27.27
CA ALA A 60 5.88 -7.40 26.33
C ALA A 60 6.01 -8.12 24.97
N VAL A 61 7.24 -8.33 24.50
CA VAL A 61 7.53 -9.11 23.29
C VAL A 61 7.09 -10.55 23.45
N GLU A 62 7.51 -11.21 24.52
CA GLU A 62 7.11 -12.58 24.83
C GLU A 62 5.59 -12.71 24.93
N ALA A 63 4.91 -11.74 25.56
CA ALA A 63 3.46 -11.72 25.67
C ALA A 63 2.75 -11.55 24.32
N ILE A 64 3.29 -10.75 23.40
CA ILE A 64 2.74 -10.61 22.04
C ILE A 64 2.86 -11.94 21.28
N THR A 65 4.03 -12.58 21.35
CA THR A 65 4.26 -13.86 20.69
C THR A 65 3.38 -14.96 21.30
N ALA A 66 3.25 -15.00 22.63
CA ALA A 66 2.34 -15.92 23.32
C ALA A 66 0.88 -15.68 22.94
N ALA A 67 0.44 -14.42 22.85
CA ALA A 67 -0.94 -14.09 22.48
C ALA A 67 -1.30 -14.61 21.07
N MET A 68 -0.35 -14.64 20.13
CA MET A 68 -0.57 -15.25 18.81
C MET A 68 -0.92 -16.74 18.92
N TYR A 69 -0.17 -17.49 19.74
CA TYR A 69 -0.37 -18.92 19.93
C TYR A 69 -1.62 -19.24 20.76
N GLU A 70 -1.84 -18.52 21.86
CA GLU A 70 -2.96 -18.76 22.77
C GLU A 70 -4.31 -18.41 22.14
N SER A 71 -4.35 -17.43 21.23
CA SER A 71 -5.57 -17.07 20.47
C SER A 71 -5.77 -17.90 19.18
N GLY A 72 -4.84 -18.80 18.84
CA GLY A 72 -4.90 -19.60 17.61
C GLY A 72 -4.68 -18.82 16.30
N LEU A 73 -4.18 -17.58 16.38
CA LEU A 73 -3.86 -16.75 15.21
C LEU A 73 -2.68 -17.28 14.41
N ASP A 74 -1.87 -18.16 14.98
CA ASP A 74 -0.76 -18.80 14.29
C ASP A 74 -1.23 -19.50 13.00
N ASN A 75 -2.43 -20.09 12.95
CA ASN A 75 -2.92 -20.70 11.71
C ASN A 75 -3.25 -19.70 10.58
N HIS A 76 -3.31 -18.41 10.89
CA HIS A 76 -3.67 -17.33 9.96
C HIS A 76 -2.52 -16.35 9.67
N ALA A 77 -1.47 -16.37 10.49
CA ALA A 77 -0.25 -15.62 10.27
C ALA A 77 0.56 -16.22 9.12
N THR A 78 1.19 -15.37 8.31
CA THR A 78 2.14 -15.84 7.29
C THR A 78 3.38 -16.40 7.96
N LYS A 79 4.13 -17.25 7.25
CA LYS A 79 5.40 -17.77 7.77
C LYS A 79 6.36 -16.63 8.16
N ALA A 80 6.48 -15.62 7.31
CA ALA A 80 7.37 -14.50 7.54
C ALA A 80 6.97 -13.69 8.79
N GLU A 81 5.66 -13.55 9.07
CA GLU A 81 5.17 -12.88 10.27
C GLU A 81 5.46 -13.67 11.54
N LYS A 82 5.30 -15.00 11.50
CA LYS A 82 5.66 -15.88 12.62
C LYS A 82 7.15 -15.79 12.92
N ASP A 83 7.97 -16.01 11.89
CA ASP A 83 9.43 -15.97 11.98
C ASP A 83 9.88 -14.63 12.60
N MET A 84 9.23 -13.53 12.23
CA MET A 84 9.52 -12.20 12.76
C MET A 84 9.04 -12.01 14.21
N LEU A 85 7.85 -12.50 14.58
CA LEU A 85 7.33 -12.37 15.95
C LEU A 85 8.15 -13.19 16.95
N GLU A 86 8.75 -14.30 16.50
CA GLU A 86 9.61 -15.16 17.30
C GLU A 86 11.04 -14.63 17.48
N LYS A 87 11.45 -13.64 16.67
CA LYS A 87 12.78 -13.03 16.82
C LYS A 87 12.95 -12.42 18.22
N PRO A 88 14.12 -12.61 18.87
CA PRO A 88 14.44 -11.96 20.13
C PRO A 88 14.26 -10.44 20.07
N TYR A 89 13.95 -9.82 21.21
CA TYR A 89 13.89 -8.37 21.30
C TYR A 89 15.21 -7.71 20.85
N ARG A 90 15.14 -6.65 20.02
CA ARG A 90 16.28 -5.95 19.38
C ARG A 90 17.10 -6.76 18.39
N SER A 91 16.58 -7.88 17.89
CA SER A 91 17.26 -8.65 16.84
C SER A 91 16.73 -8.35 15.43
N TRP A 92 15.85 -7.36 15.29
CA TRP A 92 15.31 -6.96 13.99
C TRP A 92 16.37 -6.25 13.13
N GLU A 93 16.48 -6.70 11.90
CA GLU A 93 17.33 -6.15 10.87
C GLU A 93 16.57 -5.08 10.07
N TYR A 94 17.28 -4.28 9.26
CA TYR A 94 16.68 -3.22 8.44
C TYR A 94 15.49 -3.71 7.59
N ASN A 95 15.61 -4.91 7.02
CA ASN A 95 14.56 -5.51 6.19
C ASN A 95 13.29 -5.87 6.98
N ASP A 96 13.39 -6.07 8.30
CA ASP A 96 12.23 -6.34 9.15
C ASP A 96 11.40 -5.07 9.38
N TYR A 97 11.98 -3.87 9.29
CA TYR A 97 11.23 -2.63 9.50
C TYR A 97 10.24 -2.31 8.37
N VAL A 98 10.32 -3.03 7.24
CA VAL A 98 9.34 -2.97 6.14
C VAL A 98 7.94 -3.37 6.61
N TYR A 99 7.80 -4.13 7.70
CA TYR A 99 6.49 -4.43 8.29
C TYR A 99 5.71 -3.17 8.72
N GLY A 100 6.37 -2.04 8.90
CA GLY A 100 5.71 -0.75 9.11
C GLY A 100 4.83 -0.32 7.94
N ASP A 101 5.07 -0.80 6.72
CA ASP A 101 4.24 -0.47 5.56
C ASP A 101 2.83 -1.10 5.68
N HIS A 102 2.66 -2.15 6.51
CA HIS A 102 1.35 -2.79 6.74
C HIS A 102 0.35 -1.93 7.53
N TRP A 103 0.76 -0.79 8.09
CA TRP A 103 -0.18 0.14 8.74
C TRP A 103 -1.33 0.52 7.80
N GLU A 104 -1.03 0.70 6.52
CA GLU A 104 -1.99 1.10 5.51
C GLU A 104 -2.93 -0.04 5.13
N SER A 105 -2.39 -1.26 4.99
CA SER A 105 -3.18 -2.47 4.77
C SER A 105 -4.11 -2.77 5.97
N PHE A 106 -3.60 -2.59 7.20
CA PHE A 106 -4.37 -2.75 8.42
C PHE A 106 -5.54 -1.75 8.48
N GLY A 107 -5.30 -0.48 8.12
CA GLY A 107 -6.34 0.54 8.04
C GLY A 107 -7.45 0.19 7.05
N VAL A 108 -7.10 -0.35 5.88
CA VAL A 108 -8.10 -0.83 4.91
C VAL A 108 -8.91 -1.99 5.46
N LEU A 109 -8.29 -2.98 6.11
CA LEU A 109 -9.03 -4.09 6.72
C LEU A 109 -9.99 -3.61 7.82
N GLN A 110 -9.55 -2.69 8.68
CA GLN A 110 -10.40 -2.08 9.71
C GLN A 110 -11.56 -1.28 9.10
N TRP A 111 -11.34 -0.64 7.95
CA TRP A 111 -12.38 0.04 7.21
C TRP A 111 -13.41 -0.93 6.60
N ILE A 112 -12.94 -2.02 5.97
CA ILE A 112 -13.85 -3.06 5.41
C ILE A 112 -14.71 -3.68 6.51
N LEU A 113 -14.14 -3.89 7.70
CA LEU A 113 -14.82 -4.42 8.89
C LEU A 113 -15.73 -3.39 9.59
N GLY A 114 -15.82 -2.15 9.08
CA GLY A 114 -16.66 -1.09 9.63
C GLY A 114 -16.16 -0.49 10.95
N ARG A 115 -14.92 -0.78 11.35
CA ARG A 115 -14.28 -0.22 12.57
C ARG A 115 -13.72 1.18 12.34
N GLN A 116 -13.30 1.44 11.10
CA GLN A 116 -12.87 2.74 10.62
C GLN A 116 -13.85 3.23 9.56
N HIS A 117 -14.29 4.49 9.63
CA HIS A 117 -15.33 5.00 8.71
C HIS A 117 -14.77 5.65 7.45
N THR A 118 -13.51 6.09 7.48
CA THR A 118 -12.87 6.82 6.37
C THR A 118 -11.48 6.29 6.08
N ILE A 119 -11.17 6.16 4.79
CA ILE A 119 -9.82 5.98 4.29
C ILE A 119 -9.26 7.39 4.00
N PRO A 120 -8.10 7.78 4.57
CA PRO A 120 -7.51 9.08 4.28
C PRO A 120 -7.03 9.12 2.82
N ALA A 121 -6.71 10.31 2.31
CA ALA A 121 -6.15 10.45 0.97
C ALA A 121 -4.85 9.63 0.80
N TYR A 122 -4.52 9.22 -0.42
CA TYR A 122 -3.37 8.34 -0.70
C TYR A 122 -2.00 9.01 -0.53
N TYR A 123 -1.99 10.32 -0.28
CA TYR A 123 -0.83 11.09 0.12
C TYR A 123 -0.77 11.35 1.64
N SER A 124 -1.65 10.72 2.42
CA SER A 124 -1.68 10.81 3.87
C SER A 124 -1.80 9.41 4.48
N ASN A 125 -1.09 9.19 5.59
CA ASN A 125 -1.14 7.92 6.30
C ASN A 125 -2.41 7.81 7.14
N PHE A 126 -2.81 6.59 7.47
CA PHE A 126 -3.76 6.42 8.57
C PHE A 126 -3.17 6.89 9.90
N ASP A 127 -4.04 7.47 10.75
CA ASP A 127 -3.69 7.73 12.15
C ASP A 127 -3.51 6.40 12.89
N ARG A 128 -2.23 6.07 13.14
CA ARG A 128 -1.81 4.82 13.77
C ARG A 128 -2.42 4.63 15.16
N ALA A 129 -2.53 5.70 15.95
CA ALA A 129 -3.08 5.62 17.30
C ALA A 129 -4.57 5.32 17.25
N ARG A 130 -5.30 6.02 16.37
CA ARG A 130 -6.73 5.78 16.16
C ARG A 130 -6.99 4.37 15.59
N LEU A 131 -6.19 3.91 14.64
CA LEU A 131 -6.30 2.56 14.09
C LEU A 131 -6.12 1.49 15.17
N PHE A 132 -5.09 1.60 16.01
CA PHE A 132 -4.87 0.64 17.10
C PHE A 132 -6.07 0.61 18.05
N GLN A 133 -6.57 1.77 18.45
CA GLN A 133 -7.72 1.89 19.34
C GLN A 133 -9.00 1.31 18.70
N SER A 134 -9.20 1.50 17.40
CA SER A 134 -10.40 1.03 16.69
C SER A 134 -10.55 -0.51 16.69
N SER A 135 -9.43 -1.24 16.76
CA SER A 135 -9.44 -2.70 16.86
C SER A 135 -9.85 -3.20 18.25
N GLY A 136 -9.55 -2.45 19.31
CA GLY A 136 -9.72 -2.89 20.69
C GLY A 136 -8.85 -4.09 21.11
N ILE A 137 -7.94 -4.55 20.24
CA ILE A 137 -7.01 -5.64 20.54
C ILE A 137 -5.87 -5.10 21.38
N MET A 138 -5.70 -5.68 22.57
CA MET A 138 -4.52 -5.48 23.40
C MET A 138 -3.50 -6.56 23.04
N PRO A 139 -2.35 -6.23 22.43
CA PRO A 139 -1.45 -7.24 21.85
C PRO A 139 -0.90 -8.27 22.83
N ALA A 140 -0.88 -7.96 24.13
CA ALA A 140 -0.41 -8.85 25.20
C ALA A 140 -1.54 -9.66 25.88
N ASP A 141 -2.80 -9.52 25.46
CA ASP A 141 -3.95 -10.22 26.02
C ASP A 141 -4.71 -10.99 24.91
N PRO A 142 -4.55 -12.32 24.81
CA PRO A 142 -5.20 -13.13 23.79
C PRO A 142 -6.72 -13.08 23.83
N SER A 143 -7.33 -12.83 25.01
CA SER A 143 -8.79 -12.74 25.13
C SER A 143 -9.38 -11.56 24.35
N THR A 144 -8.58 -10.53 24.07
CA THR A 144 -9.02 -9.37 23.28
C THR A 144 -9.11 -9.68 21.80
N VAL A 145 -8.29 -10.62 21.29
CA VAL A 145 -8.39 -11.12 19.92
C VAL A 145 -9.72 -11.84 19.72
N GLU A 146 -10.08 -12.74 20.63
CA GLU A 146 -11.35 -13.46 20.57
C GLU A 146 -12.55 -12.51 20.62
N LYS A 147 -12.50 -11.50 21.50
CA LYS A 147 -13.54 -10.46 21.60
C LYS A 147 -13.65 -9.63 20.31
N PHE A 148 -12.54 -9.40 19.61
CA PHE A 148 -12.54 -8.69 18.34
C PHE A 148 -13.13 -9.54 17.21
N VAL A 149 -12.73 -10.81 17.10
CA VAL A 149 -13.13 -11.72 16.01
C VAL A 149 -14.57 -12.22 16.20
N GLY A 150 -14.99 -12.50 17.45
CA GLY A 150 -16.28 -13.10 17.78
C GLY A 150 -17.50 -12.48 17.09
N PRO A 151 -17.67 -11.14 17.09
CA PRO A 151 -18.75 -10.47 16.38
C PRO A 151 -18.82 -10.77 14.88
N PHE A 152 -17.69 -11.05 14.23
CA PHE A 152 -17.61 -11.31 12.79
C PHE A 152 -17.82 -12.77 12.39
N MET A 153 -17.91 -13.69 13.38
CA MET A 153 -18.22 -15.10 13.13
C MET A 153 -19.68 -15.34 12.73
N SER A 154 -20.57 -14.42 13.10
CA SER A 154 -22.03 -14.53 12.87
C SER A 154 -22.63 -13.38 12.07
N SER A 155 -21.91 -12.26 11.92
CA SER A 155 -22.40 -11.07 11.22
C SER A 155 -21.80 -10.94 9.81
N GLN A 156 -22.59 -10.39 8.89
CA GLN A 156 -22.13 -9.89 7.59
C GLN A 156 -21.83 -8.38 7.66
N HIS A 157 -21.22 -7.90 8.75
CA HIS A 157 -20.86 -6.49 8.85
C HIS A 157 -19.63 -6.21 7.99
N THR A 158 -19.88 -5.82 6.74
CA THR A 158 -18.87 -5.41 5.77
C THR A 158 -19.26 -4.07 5.14
N ALA A 159 -18.26 -3.40 4.56
CA ALA A 159 -18.48 -2.19 3.76
C ALA A 159 -19.58 -2.40 2.69
N GLU A 160 -20.35 -1.34 2.42
CA GLU A 160 -21.37 -1.34 1.38
C GLU A 160 -20.72 -1.56 0.01
N ALA A 161 -21.31 -2.41 -0.83
CA ALA A 161 -20.72 -2.82 -2.11
C ALA A 161 -20.35 -1.64 -3.02
N GLN A 162 -21.18 -0.59 -3.06
CA GLN A 162 -20.90 0.61 -3.87
C GLN A 162 -19.70 1.40 -3.32
N GLN A 163 -19.62 1.54 -2.01
CA GLN A 163 -18.52 2.23 -1.35
C GLN A 163 -17.22 1.45 -1.51
N LEU A 164 -17.27 0.12 -1.35
CA LEU A 164 -16.15 -0.79 -1.58
C LEU A 164 -15.64 -0.67 -3.02
N GLN A 165 -16.51 -0.75 -4.02
CA GLN A 165 -16.10 -0.60 -5.42
C GLN A 165 -15.44 0.75 -5.68
N ARG A 166 -15.98 1.82 -5.10
CA ARG A 166 -15.39 3.16 -5.23
C ARG A 166 -13.98 3.21 -4.64
N GLU A 167 -13.77 2.69 -3.44
CA GLU A 167 -12.45 2.70 -2.81
C GLU A 167 -11.43 1.80 -3.54
N VAL A 168 -11.89 0.67 -4.09
CA VAL A 168 -11.07 -0.19 -4.96
C VAL A 168 -10.65 0.57 -6.22
N ASP A 169 -11.58 1.28 -6.87
CA ASP A 169 -11.29 2.07 -8.06
C ASP A 169 -10.28 3.20 -7.77
N ILE A 170 -10.39 3.84 -6.60
CA ILE A 170 -9.43 4.85 -6.14
C ILE A 170 -8.06 4.20 -5.91
N ALA A 171 -7.99 3.06 -5.20
CA ALA A 171 -6.76 2.32 -4.95
C ALA A 171 -6.02 1.97 -6.24
N GLU A 172 -6.77 1.46 -7.24
CA GLU A 172 -6.23 1.15 -8.57
C GLU A 172 -5.67 2.38 -9.29
N ALA A 173 -6.35 3.53 -9.20
CA ALA A 173 -5.90 4.75 -9.86
C ALA A 173 -4.57 5.24 -9.26
N TRP A 174 -4.43 5.18 -7.94
CA TRP A 174 -3.20 5.58 -7.24
C TRP A 174 -2.04 4.60 -7.47
N VAL A 175 -2.28 3.29 -7.43
CA VAL A 175 -1.25 2.30 -7.78
C VAL A 175 -0.83 2.43 -9.24
N TRP A 176 -1.78 2.63 -10.15
CA TRP A 176 -1.47 2.88 -11.56
C TRP A 176 -0.56 4.11 -11.70
N ARG A 177 -0.90 5.22 -11.03
CA ARG A 177 -0.09 6.45 -11.10
C ARG A 177 1.31 6.26 -10.50
N ALA A 178 1.43 5.56 -9.38
CA ALA A 178 2.71 5.27 -8.75
C ALA A 178 3.60 4.40 -9.66
N ARG A 179 3.03 3.40 -10.33
CA ARG A 179 3.75 2.56 -11.31
C ARG A 179 4.12 3.33 -12.58
N ALA A 180 3.26 4.24 -13.04
CA ALA A 180 3.57 5.12 -14.17
C ALA A 180 4.79 6.01 -13.87
N GLN A 181 5.02 6.40 -12.61
CA GLN A 181 6.22 7.13 -12.21
C GLN A 181 7.50 6.31 -12.43
N VAL A 182 7.47 5.01 -12.12
CA VAL A 182 8.62 4.11 -12.35
C VAL A 182 8.94 4.03 -13.83
N LEU A 183 7.90 3.99 -14.70
CA LEU A 183 8.09 4.00 -16.15
C LEU A 183 8.64 5.34 -16.68
N LEU A 184 8.27 6.46 -16.06
CA LEU A 184 8.86 7.77 -16.37
C LEU A 184 10.35 7.81 -15.99
N GLY A 185 10.71 7.35 -14.80
CA GLY A 185 12.12 7.25 -14.38
C GLY A 185 12.93 6.35 -15.33
N LEU A 186 12.36 5.21 -15.73
CA LEU A 186 12.97 4.32 -16.73
C LEU A 186 13.22 5.02 -18.06
N ARG A 187 12.27 5.85 -18.52
CA ARG A 187 12.43 6.65 -19.74
C ARG A 187 13.58 7.64 -19.61
N GLU A 188 13.65 8.37 -18.50
CA GLU A 188 14.71 9.35 -18.24
C GLU A 188 16.10 8.70 -18.20
N GLU A 189 16.21 7.51 -17.60
CA GLU A 189 17.43 6.70 -17.65
C GLU A 189 17.81 6.31 -19.09
N ILE A 190 16.83 5.88 -19.90
CA ILE A 190 17.04 5.52 -21.31
C ILE A 190 17.51 6.73 -22.11
N ASP A 191 16.89 7.89 -21.94
CA ASP A 191 17.20 9.09 -22.70
C ASP A 191 18.55 9.70 -22.28
N SER A 192 18.93 9.60 -21.00
CA SER A 192 20.27 9.96 -20.49
C SER A 192 21.37 9.04 -21.03
N ALA A 193 21.06 7.75 -21.22
CA ALA A 193 21.99 6.80 -21.84
C ALA A 193 22.16 7.06 -23.35
N LYS A 194 21.15 7.61 -24.04
CA LYS A 194 21.26 8.01 -25.46
C LYS A 194 22.13 9.25 -25.64
N SER A 195 21.98 10.26 -24.79
CA SER A 195 22.75 11.51 -24.89
C SER A 195 24.24 11.31 -24.56
N SER A 196 24.57 10.32 -23.73
CA SER A 196 25.96 9.97 -23.39
C SER A 196 26.65 9.06 -24.43
N SER A 197 25.90 8.49 -25.38
CA SER A 197 26.40 7.55 -26.40
C SER A 197 26.47 8.13 -27.82
N SER A 198 26.19 9.43 -28.00
CA SER A 198 26.13 10.10 -29.31
C SER A 198 27.49 10.39 -29.97
N SER A 199 28.52 9.60 -29.68
CA SER A 199 29.89 9.77 -30.19
C SER A 199 30.46 8.50 -30.80
N SER A 200 29.74 7.75 -31.63
CA SER A 200 30.37 6.87 -32.63
C SER A 200 29.40 6.34 -33.69
N SER A 201 29.95 6.17 -34.88
CA SER A 201 29.40 5.77 -36.16
C SER A 201 28.64 4.43 -36.21
N SER A 202 27.76 4.38 -37.21
CA SER A 202 27.10 3.25 -37.88
C SER A 202 27.71 1.85 -37.72
N ASP A 203 26.81 0.88 -37.54
CA ASP A 203 26.91 -0.56 -37.86
C ASP A 203 27.35 -1.58 -36.80
N GLN A 204 27.34 -1.25 -35.51
CA GLN A 204 27.25 -2.30 -34.46
C GLN A 204 26.19 -1.95 -33.42
N ASP A 205 25.48 -2.97 -32.93
CA ASP A 205 24.48 -2.91 -31.84
C ASP A 205 24.83 -1.76 -30.89
N SER A 206 24.02 -0.69 -30.91
CA SER A 206 24.41 0.55 -30.23
C SER A 206 24.78 0.26 -28.77
N PRO A 207 25.79 0.92 -28.18
CA PRO A 207 26.15 0.76 -26.77
C PRO A 207 24.95 0.91 -25.81
N LEU A 208 23.91 1.63 -26.26
CA LEU A 208 22.60 1.71 -25.65
C LEU A 208 21.82 0.38 -25.70
N GLU A 209 21.74 -0.29 -26.84
CA GLU A 209 21.08 -1.60 -26.93
C GLU A 209 21.76 -2.64 -26.05
N THR A 210 23.09 -2.60 -25.93
CA THR A 210 23.84 -3.49 -25.04
C THR A 210 23.62 -3.16 -23.56
N THR A 211 23.58 -1.88 -23.15
CA THR A 211 23.23 -1.51 -21.76
C THR A 211 21.77 -1.80 -21.42
N LEU A 212 20.85 -1.62 -22.35
CA LEU A 212 19.42 -1.95 -22.14
C LEU A 212 19.16 -3.45 -22.15
N ARG A 213 19.89 -4.23 -22.98
CA ARG A 213 19.89 -5.71 -22.90
C ARG A 213 20.55 -6.20 -21.61
N ALA A 214 21.61 -5.54 -21.13
CA ALA A 214 22.26 -5.84 -19.86
C ALA A 214 21.36 -5.56 -18.65
N LYS A 215 20.53 -4.51 -18.72
CA LYS A 215 19.45 -4.26 -17.74
C LYS A 215 18.21 -5.14 -17.97
N HIS A 216 18.24 -6.04 -18.96
CA HIS A 216 17.14 -6.94 -19.34
C HIS A 216 15.78 -6.24 -19.56
N ILE A 217 15.77 -5.00 -20.06
CA ILE A 217 14.53 -4.23 -20.25
C ILE A 217 13.83 -4.68 -21.55
N PRO A 218 12.61 -5.27 -21.48
CA PRO A 218 11.84 -5.69 -22.64
C PRO A 218 11.49 -4.54 -23.59
N HIS A 219 11.39 -4.83 -24.89
CA HIS A 219 11.01 -3.83 -25.90
C HIS A 219 9.60 -3.24 -25.68
N SER A 220 8.65 -4.05 -25.23
CA SER A 220 7.29 -3.63 -24.89
C SER A 220 7.26 -2.54 -23.81
N LEU A 221 8.08 -2.69 -22.76
CA LEU A 221 8.20 -1.72 -21.67
C LEU A 221 8.81 -0.41 -22.14
N ARG A 222 9.77 -0.44 -23.08
CA ARG A 222 10.34 0.78 -23.68
C ARG A 222 9.29 1.60 -24.41
N LYS A 223 8.42 0.95 -25.19
CA LYS A 223 7.32 1.62 -25.89
C LYS A 223 6.33 2.23 -24.90
N MET A 224 5.92 1.48 -23.87
CA MET A 224 5.04 1.98 -22.83
C MET A 224 5.63 3.22 -22.12
N ALA A 225 6.91 3.17 -21.74
CA ALA A 225 7.60 4.28 -21.08
C ALA A 225 7.66 5.55 -21.96
N ALA A 226 7.87 5.39 -23.27
CA ALA A 226 7.88 6.52 -24.21
C ALA A 226 6.51 7.23 -24.31
N ASP A 227 5.40 6.49 -24.19
CA ASP A 227 4.04 7.02 -24.30
C ASP A 227 3.51 7.62 -22.98
N MET A 228 4.19 7.40 -21.85
CA MET A 228 3.74 7.86 -20.51
C MET A 228 3.49 9.38 -20.39
N PRO A 229 4.35 10.28 -20.93
CA PRO A 229 4.12 11.73 -20.83
C PRO A 229 2.79 12.20 -21.44
N ASN A 230 2.29 11.49 -22.45
CA ASN A 230 0.99 11.77 -23.06
C ASN A 230 -0.14 11.03 -22.35
N THR A 231 0.15 9.86 -21.78
CA THR A 231 -0.83 8.98 -21.14
C THR A 231 -1.24 9.50 -19.76
N ILE A 232 -0.30 10.03 -18.97
CA ILE A 232 -0.55 10.51 -17.60
C ILE A 232 -1.59 11.65 -17.58
N PRO A 233 -1.50 12.69 -18.42
CA PRO A 233 -2.52 13.74 -18.42
C PRO A 233 -3.92 13.26 -18.84
N LEU A 234 -4.00 12.31 -19.76
CA LEU A 234 -5.27 11.71 -20.18
C LEU A 234 -5.88 10.87 -19.05
N ALA A 235 -5.06 10.06 -18.39
CA ALA A 235 -5.44 9.26 -17.23
C ALA A 235 -5.90 10.13 -16.06
N ALA A 236 -5.14 11.18 -15.72
CA ALA A 236 -5.46 12.10 -14.64
C ALA A 236 -6.79 12.83 -14.90
N LYS A 237 -6.98 13.38 -16.10
CA LYS A 237 -8.25 14.01 -16.50
C LYS A 237 -9.44 13.05 -16.36
N ARG A 238 -9.26 11.79 -16.75
CA ARG A 238 -10.32 10.77 -16.66
C ARG A 238 -10.59 10.33 -15.22
N ALA A 239 -9.55 10.12 -14.42
CA ALA A 239 -9.67 9.76 -13.01
C ALA A 239 -10.41 10.85 -12.21
N HIS A 240 -10.07 12.13 -12.45
CA HIS A 240 -10.77 13.27 -11.88
C HIS A 240 -12.23 13.36 -12.34
N ALA A 241 -12.51 13.20 -13.64
CA ALA A 241 -13.88 13.21 -14.16
C ALA A 241 -14.77 12.10 -13.55
N ARG A 242 -14.16 11.02 -13.05
CA ARG A 242 -14.83 9.93 -12.33
C ARG A 242 -14.84 10.10 -10.80
N GLY A 243 -14.26 11.17 -10.27
CA GLY A 243 -14.14 11.38 -8.83
C GLY A 243 -13.23 10.37 -8.12
N LEU A 244 -12.27 9.76 -8.85
CA LEU A 244 -11.24 8.88 -8.27
C LEU A 244 -10.08 9.68 -7.67
N VAL A 245 -9.90 10.92 -8.14
CA VAL A 245 -8.91 11.88 -7.66
C VAL A 245 -9.65 13.18 -7.40
N GLU A 246 -9.37 13.83 -6.27
CA GLU A 246 -10.09 15.02 -5.82
C GLU A 246 -9.81 16.26 -6.68
N SER A 247 -8.56 16.43 -7.09
CA SER A 247 -8.11 17.61 -7.86
C SER A 247 -6.97 17.27 -8.81
N LEU A 248 -6.70 18.19 -9.74
CA LEU A 248 -5.63 18.08 -10.73
C LEU A 248 -4.72 19.30 -10.64
N GLU A 249 -3.42 19.07 -10.76
CA GLU A 249 -2.40 20.12 -10.81
C GLU A 249 -1.47 19.82 -11.99
N GLY A 250 -1.21 20.80 -12.85
CA GLY A 250 -0.30 20.61 -14.00
C GLY A 250 -0.66 19.47 -14.97
N GLY A 251 -1.91 18.99 -14.98
CA GLY A 251 -2.33 17.82 -15.74
C GLY A 251 -1.97 16.48 -15.10
N ASP A 252 -1.67 16.45 -13.80
CA ASP A 252 -1.37 15.24 -13.03
C ASP A 252 -2.25 15.15 -11.77
N PHE A 253 -2.11 14.07 -11.01
CA PHE A 253 -2.74 13.87 -9.72
C PHE A 253 -2.22 14.93 -8.75
N ALA A 254 -3.13 15.74 -8.20
CA ALA A 254 -2.78 16.76 -7.22
C ALA A 254 -2.51 16.14 -5.84
N ILE A 255 -1.50 16.66 -5.16
CA ILE A 255 -1.06 16.25 -3.83
C ILE A 255 -1.14 17.45 -2.92
N ALA A 256 -1.96 17.37 -1.88
CA ALA A 256 -2.01 18.41 -0.86
C ALA A 256 -0.78 18.28 0.05
N VAL A 257 0.01 19.35 0.12
CA VAL A 257 1.22 19.44 0.95
C VAL A 257 1.02 20.59 1.94
N GLU A 258 1.22 20.28 3.21
CA GLU A 258 1.23 21.28 4.27
C GLU A 258 2.60 21.95 4.33
N MET A 259 2.65 23.24 4.03
CA MET A 259 3.83 24.07 4.20
C MET A 259 3.72 24.84 5.50
N LYS A 260 4.77 24.76 6.32
CA LYS A 260 4.87 25.53 7.56
C LYS A 260 5.27 26.97 7.21
N GLY A 261 4.30 27.89 7.26
CA GLY A 261 4.55 29.32 7.18
C GLY A 261 5.03 29.89 8.52
N ASP A 262 5.41 31.17 8.51
CA ASP A 262 5.95 31.86 9.70
C ASP A 262 4.98 31.90 10.90
N ASN A 263 3.67 31.81 10.66
CA ASN A 263 2.64 31.75 11.73
C ASN A 263 1.44 30.84 11.45
N ASP A 264 1.26 30.33 10.22
CA ASP A 264 0.13 29.47 9.83
C ASP A 264 0.59 28.31 8.92
N THR A 265 -0.09 27.17 9.01
CA THR A 265 0.03 26.06 8.06
C THR A 265 -0.76 26.38 6.80
N ILE A 266 -0.06 26.54 5.68
CA ILE A 266 -0.67 26.76 4.37
C ILE A 266 -0.70 25.41 3.64
N THR A 267 -1.88 24.95 3.25
CA THR A 267 -2.02 23.79 2.38
C THR A 267 -1.92 24.23 0.93
N THR A 268 -0.94 23.71 0.19
CA THR A 268 -0.80 23.93 -1.26
C THR A 268 -0.91 22.62 -2.01
N SER A 269 -1.23 22.68 -3.30
CA SER A 269 -1.30 21.53 -4.19
C SER A 269 -0.04 21.48 -5.06
N VAL A 270 0.55 20.29 -5.19
CA VAL A 270 1.66 20.03 -6.13
C VAL A 270 1.32 18.83 -7.01
N PRO A 271 1.76 18.79 -8.27
CA PRO A 271 1.55 17.61 -9.11
C PRO A 271 2.42 16.46 -8.61
N TYR A 272 1.89 15.23 -8.66
CA TYR A 272 2.58 14.01 -8.23
C TYR A 272 4.00 13.91 -8.83
N ALA A 273 4.18 14.21 -10.12
CA ALA A 273 5.47 14.13 -10.79
C ALA A 273 6.56 15.04 -10.21
N ASN A 274 6.19 16.10 -9.47
CA ASN A 274 7.15 17.07 -8.92
C ASN A 274 7.59 16.74 -7.49
N LEU A 275 7.11 15.64 -6.91
CA LEU A 275 7.55 15.18 -5.61
C LEU A 275 9.00 14.66 -5.66
N ASP A 276 9.72 14.78 -4.55
CA ASP A 276 11.03 14.14 -4.42
C ASP A 276 10.89 12.61 -4.32
N GLN A 277 12.01 11.89 -4.49
CA GLN A 277 12.01 10.43 -4.48
C GLN A 277 11.48 9.84 -3.17
N GLN A 278 11.74 10.48 -2.02
CA GLN A 278 11.29 9.99 -0.72
C GLN A 278 9.75 10.05 -0.60
N HIS A 279 9.14 11.15 -1.02
CA HIS A 279 7.69 11.31 -1.04
C HIS A 279 7.04 10.40 -2.08
N LEU A 280 7.65 10.25 -3.26
CA LEU A 280 7.20 9.30 -4.29
C LEU A 280 7.19 7.86 -3.78
N ASP A 281 8.25 7.44 -3.09
CA ASP A 281 8.34 6.10 -2.50
C ASP A 281 7.33 5.91 -1.37
N ALA A 282 7.11 6.93 -0.52
CA ALA A 282 6.12 6.88 0.55
C ALA A 282 4.69 6.72 -0.02
N ILE A 283 4.31 7.52 -1.02
CA ILE A 283 2.97 7.44 -1.63
C ILE A 283 2.81 6.11 -2.38
N ARG A 284 3.85 5.62 -3.07
CA ARG A 284 3.82 4.29 -3.70
C ARG A 284 3.51 3.20 -2.66
N LYS A 285 4.23 3.20 -1.52
CA LYS A 285 4.01 2.24 -0.44
C LYS A 285 2.59 2.30 0.12
N ILE A 286 2.04 3.50 0.31
CA ILE A 286 0.64 3.68 0.73
C ILE A 286 -0.30 3.04 -0.30
N ALA A 287 -0.14 3.41 -1.58
CA ALA A 287 -1.00 2.90 -2.64
C ALA A 287 -0.93 1.38 -2.76
N GLU A 288 0.28 0.80 -2.79
CA GLU A 288 0.50 -0.63 -2.92
C GLU A 288 -0.03 -1.41 -1.72
N SER A 289 0.17 -0.92 -0.50
CA SER A 289 -0.29 -1.59 0.73
C SER A 289 -1.82 -1.58 0.85
N ARG A 290 -2.47 -0.46 0.51
CA ARG A 290 -3.94 -0.38 0.46
C ARG A 290 -4.51 -1.27 -0.64
N PHE A 291 -3.90 -1.25 -1.82
CA PHE A 291 -4.30 -2.08 -2.94
C PHE A 291 -4.16 -3.57 -2.66
N LEU A 292 -3.07 -4.00 -2.01
CA LEU A 292 -2.89 -5.38 -1.55
C LEU A 292 -4.03 -5.80 -0.61
N ALA A 293 -4.39 -4.96 0.36
CA ALA A 293 -5.45 -5.26 1.30
C ALA A 293 -6.80 -5.46 0.58
N PHE A 294 -7.14 -4.59 -0.39
CA PHE A 294 -8.33 -4.79 -1.22
C PHE A 294 -8.24 -6.05 -2.08
N ALA A 295 -7.13 -6.28 -2.78
CA ALA A 295 -6.94 -7.42 -3.65
C ALA A 295 -7.04 -8.75 -2.88
N TRP A 296 -6.42 -8.83 -1.70
CA TRP A 296 -6.52 -10.00 -0.84
C TRP A 296 -7.95 -10.18 -0.31
N SER A 297 -8.59 -9.11 0.16
CA SER A 297 -9.98 -9.15 0.68
C SER A 297 -11.00 -9.58 -0.38
N LEU A 298 -10.68 -9.39 -1.66
CA LEU A 298 -11.52 -9.72 -2.81
C LEU A 298 -11.10 -11.01 -3.53
N GLU A 299 -10.28 -11.85 -2.89
CA GLU A 299 -9.77 -13.11 -3.43
C GLU A 299 -9.00 -12.96 -4.76
N LYS A 300 -8.50 -11.74 -5.08
CA LYS A 300 -7.65 -11.46 -6.25
C LYS A 300 -6.17 -11.74 -5.98
N ALA A 301 -5.76 -11.64 -4.72
CA ALA A 301 -4.47 -12.13 -4.25
C ALA A 301 -4.69 -13.41 -3.42
N SER A 302 -3.98 -14.49 -3.76
CA SER A 302 -4.03 -15.75 -3.03
C SER A 302 -3.31 -15.65 -1.68
N ASP A 303 -2.17 -14.96 -1.66
CA ASP A 303 -1.28 -14.86 -0.51
C ASP A 303 -1.17 -13.41 -0.03
N TRP A 304 -0.85 -13.25 1.25
CA TRP A 304 -0.51 -11.95 1.84
C TRP A 304 1.01 -11.73 1.74
N ASP A 305 1.46 -11.20 0.61
CA ASP A 305 2.89 -10.96 0.33
C ASP A 305 3.10 -9.60 -0.34
N ILE A 306 3.71 -8.66 0.39
CA ILE A 306 4.04 -7.32 -0.14
C ILE A 306 4.99 -7.42 -1.34
N GLY A 307 5.94 -8.37 -1.31
CA GLY A 307 6.92 -8.52 -2.39
C GLY A 307 6.27 -8.88 -3.73
N LYS A 308 5.07 -9.47 -3.70
CA LYS A 308 4.31 -9.87 -4.89
C LYS A 308 3.27 -8.84 -5.33
N VAL A 309 3.17 -7.68 -4.68
CA VAL A 309 2.20 -6.64 -5.08
C VAL A 309 2.46 -6.17 -6.52
N GLY A 310 3.72 -6.15 -6.96
CA GLY A 310 4.09 -5.85 -8.34
C GLY A 310 3.50 -6.81 -9.38
N GLU A 311 3.19 -8.05 -8.99
CA GLU A 311 2.59 -9.07 -9.86
C GLU A 311 1.07 -8.86 -10.02
N LEU A 312 0.43 -8.16 -9.06
CA LEU A 312 -0.99 -7.83 -9.12
C LEU A 312 -1.21 -6.68 -10.12
N VAL A 313 -1.71 -7.01 -11.30
CA VAL A 313 -1.94 -6.02 -12.38
C VAL A 313 -3.14 -5.13 -12.07
N SER A 314 -4.27 -5.71 -11.70
CA SER A 314 -5.52 -5.01 -11.36
C SER A 314 -6.45 -5.94 -10.57
N ILE A 315 -7.38 -5.35 -9.80
CA ILE A 315 -8.50 -6.04 -9.15
C ILE A 315 -9.66 -6.15 -10.13
N ASN A 316 -9.95 -5.05 -10.83
CA ASN A 316 -10.91 -4.97 -11.91
C ASN A 316 -10.34 -5.57 -13.22
N PRO A 317 -11.19 -6.14 -14.10
CA PRO A 317 -10.74 -6.66 -15.40
C PRO A 317 -10.10 -5.59 -16.30
N ILE A 318 -10.55 -4.35 -16.17
CA ILE A 318 -9.97 -3.16 -16.79
C ILE A 318 -9.66 -2.20 -15.65
N SER A 319 -8.44 -1.67 -15.61
CA SER A 319 -8.06 -0.67 -14.60
C SER A 319 -9.12 0.44 -14.52
N SER A 320 -9.43 0.85 -13.29
CA SER A 320 -10.42 1.89 -13.00
C SER A 320 -10.19 3.16 -13.84
N VAL A 321 -8.94 3.54 -14.11
CA VAL A 321 -8.58 4.69 -14.95
C VAL A 321 -9.12 4.57 -16.37
N TRP A 322 -9.18 3.36 -16.94
CA TRP A 322 -9.48 3.12 -18.36
C TRP A 322 -10.88 2.53 -18.62
N THR A 323 -11.60 2.14 -17.57
CA THR A 323 -12.95 1.56 -17.70
C THR A 323 -13.92 2.56 -18.35
N PRO A 324 -14.64 2.17 -19.44
CA PRO A 324 -15.56 3.04 -20.17
C PRO A 324 -16.56 3.75 -19.26
N ASN A 325 -16.98 4.96 -19.62
CA ASN A 325 -18.03 5.64 -18.87
C ASN A 325 -19.36 4.92 -19.11
N ASP A 326 -20.11 4.69 -18.05
CA ASP A 326 -21.48 4.18 -18.10
C ASP A 326 -22.40 5.34 -18.54
N SER A 327 -22.35 5.70 -19.81
CA SER A 327 -23.29 6.66 -20.43
C SER A 327 -24.55 5.95 -20.94
#